data_AF-A0ABD0RKH8-F1
#
_entry.id   AF-A0ABD0RKH8-F1
#
_cell.length_a   1.000
_cell.length_b   1.000
_cell.length_c   1.000
_cell.angle_alpha   90.00
_cell.angle_beta   90.00
_cell.angle_gamma   90.00
#
_symmetry.space_group_name_H-M   'P 1'
#
loop_
_entity.id
_entity.type
_entity.pdbx_description
1 polymer ?
#
loop_
_entity_poly.entity_id
_entity_poly.type
_entity_poly.pdbx_seq_one_letter_code
_entity_poly.pdbx_strand_id
1 'polypeptide(L)'
;DSLTKSDELSVTALIVTPRVFGARVALTETQLKLWPEGEDKEGVAPALLPSVEALPVGSRAHVTLGCAAGVEAVQTGLDLLEILALQKEGKEGTQVEMDLGTLTYLSEGRWFLALREPITADTTFSSFSDDKPTSEQGKKDGEKKKKKCTIL
;
A
#
# COMPACT_ATOMS: atom_id res chain seq x y z
N ASP A 1 16.54 0.16 -16.09
CA ASP A 1 15.85 -0.85 -16.91
C ASP A 1 14.93 -1.79 -16.12
N SER A 2 14.08 -1.29 -15.21
CA SER A 2 12.98 -2.09 -14.63
C SER A 2 11.62 -1.75 -15.24
N LEU A 3 11.45 -0.53 -15.78
CA LEU A 3 10.24 -0.10 -16.46
C LEU A 3 9.96 -1.02 -17.65
N THR A 4 8.73 -1.55 -17.75
CA THR A 4 8.25 -2.56 -18.73
C THR A 4 8.63 -4.02 -18.47
N LYS A 5 9.41 -4.32 -17.42
CA LYS A 5 9.66 -5.71 -17.03
C LYS A 5 8.43 -6.29 -16.33
N SER A 6 8.06 -7.50 -16.72
CA SER A 6 7.10 -8.32 -15.98
C SER A 6 7.79 -8.97 -14.78
N ASP A 7 7.23 -8.79 -13.60
CA ASP A 7 7.67 -9.44 -12.37
C ASP A 7 6.42 -10.01 -11.66
N GLU A 8 6.61 -10.96 -10.75
CA GLU A 8 5.50 -11.55 -9.98
C GLU A 8 5.38 -10.84 -8.62
N LEU A 9 4.17 -10.44 -8.23
CA LEU A 9 3.88 -9.97 -6.88
C LEU A 9 3.22 -11.07 -6.07
N SER A 10 3.64 -11.20 -4.81
CA SER A 10 3.09 -12.17 -3.87
C SER A 10 2.26 -11.45 -2.80
N VAL A 11 0.94 -11.58 -2.87
CA VAL A 11 0.01 -11.06 -1.86
C VAL A 11 -0.07 -12.07 -0.72
N THR A 12 0.31 -11.63 0.48
CA THR A 12 0.43 -12.50 1.67
C THR A 12 -0.62 -12.22 2.73
N ALA A 13 -1.26 -11.05 2.70
CA ALA A 13 -2.33 -10.72 3.61
C ALA A 13 -3.27 -9.68 3.01
N LEU A 14 -4.50 -9.63 3.54
CA LEU A 14 -5.46 -8.57 3.29
C LEU A 14 -5.67 -7.76 4.57
N ILE A 15 -5.79 -6.44 4.43
CA ILE A 15 -6.05 -5.52 5.54
C ILE A 15 -7.35 -4.76 5.30
N VAL A 16 -8.17 -4.65 6.34
CA VAL A 16 -9.36 -3.79 6.35
C VAL A 16 -9.26 -2.90 7.57
N THR A 17 -9.35 -1.59 7.38
CA THR A 17 -9.49 -0.61 8.46
C THR A 17 -10.73 0.25 8.18
N PRO A 18 -11.18 1.08 9.13
CA PRO A 18 -12.25 2.04 8.85
C PRO A 18 -11.89 3.03 7.72
N ARG A 19 -10.60 3.19 7.40
CA ARG A 19 -10.09 4.13 6.40
C ARG A 19 -9.83 3.48 5.05
N VAL A 20 -9.31 2.26 5.04
CA VAL A 20 -8.80 1.62 3.81
C VAL A 20 -9.11 0.14 3.73
N PHE A 21 -9.11 -0.37 2.49
CA PHE A 21 -9.00 -1.79 2.18
C PHE A 21 -7.76 -1.99 1.31
N GLY A 22 -6.87 -2.89 1.70
CA GLY A 22 -5.60 -3.10 1.01
C GLY A 22 -5.08 -4.53 1.11
N ALA A 23 -4.01 -4.79 0.38
CA ALA A 23 -3.32 -6.06 0.36
C ALA A 23 -1.83 -5.86 0.67
N ARG A 24 -1.27 -6.70 1.55
CA ARG A 24 0.15 -6.75 1.84
C ARG A 24 0.87 -7.53 0.76
N VAL A 25 1.94 -6.96 0.23
CA VAL A 25 2.80 -7.61 -0.75
C VAL A 25 4.11 -8.01 -0.08
N ALA A 26 4.54 -9.26 -0.28
CA ALA A 26 5.89 -9.69 0.03
C ALA A 26 6.79 -9.46 -1.19
N LEU A 27 7.78 -8.59 -1.04
CA LEU A 27 8.75 -8.31 -2.08
C LEU A 27 9.87 -9.37 -2.10
N THR A 28 10.27 -9.79 -3.29
CA THR A 28 11.48 -10.60 -3.49
C THR A 28 12.74 -9.78 -3.26
N GLU A 29 13.90 -10.45 -3.09
CA GLU A 29 15.19 -9.76 -2.96
C GLU A 29 15.51 -8.84 -4.15
N THR A 30 15.04 -9.19 -5.35
CA THR A 30 15.25 -8.36 -6.54
C THR A 30 14.35 -7.13 -6.51
N GLN A 31 13.10 -7.25 -6.06
CA GLN A 31 12.19 -6.12 -5.92
C GLN A 31 12.60 -5.20 -4.77
N LEU A 32 13.14 -5.74 -3.68
CA LEU A 32 13.67 -4.95 -2.56
C LEU A 32 14.83 -4.03 -2.98
N LYS A 33 15.63 -4.40 -3.98
CA LYS A 33 16.68 -3.51 -4.53
C LYS A 33 16.11 -2.27 -5.22
N LEU A 34 14.83 -2.31 -5.62
CA LEU A 34 14.11 -1.16 -6.19
C LEU A 34 13.39 -0.33 -5.11
N TRP A 35 13.38 -0.81 -3.87
CA TRP A 35 12.71 -0.13 -2.76
C TRP A 35 13.55 1.07 -2.29
N PRO A 36 13.01 2.29 -2.28
CA PRO A 36 13.79 3.47 -1.91
C PRO A 36 14.21 3.44 -0.43
N GLU A 37 15.41 3.93 -0.15
CA GLU A 37 15.90 4.05 1.21
C GLU A 37 15.05 5.06 2.00
N GLY A 38 14.56 4.65 3.17
CA GLY A 38 13.74 5.49 4.03
C GLY A 38 12.25 5.55 3.68
N GLU A 39 11.81 4.96 2.55
CA GLU A 39 10.41 4.99 2.10
C GLU A 39 9.43 4.45 3.15
N ASP A 40 9.82 3.42 3.91
CA ASP A 40 8.95 2.85 4.95
C ASP A 40 8.64 3.85 6.08
N LYS A 41 9.44 4.92 6.23
CA LYS A 41 9.32 5.89 7.34
C LYS A 41 8.59 7.17 6.92
N GLU A 42 8.41 7.40 5.63
CA GLU A 42 7.83 8.63 5.11
C GLU A 42 6.35 8.75 5.51
N GLY A 43 5.98 9.87 6.13
CA GLY A 43 4.61 10.14 6.58
C GLY A 43 4.19 9.36 7.83
N VAL A 44 5.07 8.55 8.44
CA VAL A 44 4.77 7.82 9.67
C VAL A 44 4.77 8.77 10.86
N ALA A 45 3.76 8.65 11.73
CA ALA A 45 3.66 9.47 12.93
C ALA A 45 4.86 9.22 13.88
N PRO A 46 5.42 10.26 14.52
CA PRO A 46 6.62 10.13 15.36
C PRO A 46 6.54 9.04 16.45
N ALA A 47 5.34 8.82 17.01
CA ALA A 47 5.12 7.80 18.05
C ALA A 47 5.25 6.36 17.53
N LEU A 48 5.03 6.12 16.24
CA LEU A 48 5.12 4.79 15.62
C LEU A 48 6.49 4.51 14.98
N LEU A 49 7.33 5.54 14.81
CA LEU A 49 8.63 5.40 14.15
C LEU A 49 9.50 4.29 14.77
N PRO A 50 9.67 4.18 16.10
CA PRO A 50 10.54 3.13 16.66
C PRO A 50 10.06 1.71 16.31
N SER A 51 8.74 1.49 16.31
CA SER A 51 8.16 0.19 15.98
C SER A 51 8.25 -0.10 14.49
N VAL A 52 8.09 0.91 13.63
CA VAL A 52 8.29 0.80 12.18
C VAL A 52 9.76 0.58 11.80
N GLU A 53 10.70 1.21 12.49
CA GLU A 53 12.15 0.99 12.29
C GLU A 53 12.59 -0.42 12.63
N ALA A 54 11.85 -1.10 13.52
CA ALA A 54 12.08 -2.49 13.83
C ALA A 54 11.54 -3.43 12.74
N LEU A 55 10.67 -2.97 11.83
CA LEU A 55 10.14 -3.80 10.75
C LEU A 55 11.18 -4.02 9.64
N PRO A 56 11.12 -5.15 8.92
CA PRO A 56 11.96 -5.36 7.75
C PRO A 56 11.73 -4.29 6.67
N VAL A 57 12.77 -3.95 5.91
CA VAL A 57 12.65 -3.05 4.75
C VAL A 57 11.65 -3.61 3.74
N GLY A 58 10.83 -2.73 3.17
CA GLY A 58 9.76 -3.09 2.24
C GLY A 58 8.45 -3.47 2.91
N SER A 59 8.34 -3.33 4.24
CA SER A 59 7.10 -3.66 4.98
C SER A 59 5.92 -2.78 4.59
N ARG A 60 6.15 -1.60 4.00
CA ARG A 60 5.10 -0.72 3.47
C ARG A 60 4.59 -1.16 2.09
N ALA A 61 5.16 -2.20 1.45
CA ALA A 61 4.72 -2.67 0.14
C ALA A 61 3.27 -3.19 0.17
N HIS A 62 2.40 -2.53 -0.60
CA HIS A 62 0.97 -2.82 -0.59
C HIS A 62 0.29 -2.53 -1.92
N VAL A 63 -0.90 -3.09 -2.10
CA VAL A 63 -1.87 -2.70 -3.12
C VAL A 63 -3.08 -2.08 -2.43
N THR A 64 -3.46 -0.87 -2.83
CA THR A 64 -4.69 -0.23 -2.35
C THR A 64 -5.88 -0.73 -3.16
N LEU A 65 -6.89 -1.26 -2.48
CA LEU A 65 -8.12 -1.82 -3.09
C LEU A 65 -9.33 -0.90 -2.88
N GLY A 66 -9.35 -0.10 -1.82
CA GLY A 66 -10.40 0.87 -1.57
C GLY A 66 -10.05 1.86 -0.47
N CYS A 67 -10.63 3.07 -0.55
CA CYS A 67 -10.47 4.13 0.43
C CYS A 67 -11.85 4.68 0.85
N ALA A 68 -11.99 5.04 2.12
CA ALA A 68 -13.14 5.79 2.60
C ALA A 68 -13.16 7.22 2.01
N ALA A 69 -14.30 7.89 2.07
CA ALA A 69 -14.45 9.25 1.57
C ALA A 69 -13.47 10.21 2.27
N GLY A 70 -12.68 10.95 1.48
CA GLY A 70 -11.67 11.89 1.97
C GLY A 70 -10.35 11.25 2.42
N VAL A 71 -10.18 9.94 2.26
CA VAL A 71 -8.93 9.22 2.56
C VAL A 71 -8.10 9.04 1.29
N GLU A 72 -6.84 9.43 1.33
CA GLU A 72 -5.89 9.23 0.23
C GLU A 72 -5.31 7.81 0.22
N ALA A 73 -4.94 7.30 -0.96
CA ALA A 73 -4.42 5.94 -1.11
C ALA A 73 -3.10 5.69 -0.35
N VAL A 74 -2.30 6.73 -0.09
CA VAL A 74 -1.07 6.64 0.72
C VAL A 74 -1.34 6.11 2.14
N GLN A 75 -2.56 6.33 2.64
CA GLN A 75 -2.98 5.87 3.96
C GLN A 75 -2.90 4.34 4.09
N THR A 76 -3.10 3.59 3.00
CA THR A 76 -3.04 2.12 3.05
C THR A 76 -1.69 1.61 3.49
N GLY A 77 -0.60 2.21 3.00
CA GLY A 77 0.75 1.85 3.41
C GLY A 77 1.03 2.19 4.88
N LEU A 78 0.50 3.33 5.35
CA LEU A 78 0.64 3.75 6.75
C LEU A 78 -0.13 2.82 7.70
N ASP A 79 -1.37 2.49 7.35
CA ASP A 79 -2.22 1.56 8.11
C ASP A 79 -1.59 0.15 8.14
N LEU A 80 -0.99 -0.31 7.04
CA LEU A 80 -0.27 -1.58 7.00
C LEU A 80 0.90 -1.61 7.98
N LEU A 81 1.73 -0.57 8.00
CA LEU A 81 2.88 -0.48 8.91
C LEU A 81 2.45 -0.48 10.38
N GLU A 82 1.40 0.26 10.71
CA GLU A 82 0.82 0.28 12.05
C GLU A 82 0.36 -1.13 12.47
N ILE A 83 -0.36 -1.83 11.58
CA ILE A 83 -0.81 -3.20 11.81
C ILE A 83 0.37 -4.15 12.08
N LEU A 84 1.42 -4.10 11.25
CA LEU A 84 2.60 -4.96 11.40
C LEU A 84 3.38 -4.65 12.68
N ALA A 85 3.48 -3.37 13.05
CA ALA A 85 4.08 -2.95 14.31
C ALA A 85 3.31 -3.50 15.52
N LEU A 86 1.97 -3.40 15.52
CA LEU A 86 1.12 -3.95 16.57
C LEU A 86 1.29 -5.47 16.72
N GLN A 87 1.33 -6.20 15.60
CA GLN A 87 1.56 -7.64 15.61
C GLN A 87 2.94 -8.00 16.19
N LYS A 88 3.98 -7.25 15.84
CA LYS A 88 5.35 -7.47 16.33
C LYS A 88 5.50 -7.21 17.83
N GLU A 89 4.76 -6.24 18.37
CA GLU A 89 4.74 -5.92 19.81
C GLU A 89 4.03 -6.99 20.66
N GLY A 90 3.56 -8.09 20.06
CA GLY A 90 2.85 -9.15 20.78
C GLY A 90 1.47 -8.71 21.26
N LYS A 91 0.91 -7.64 20.69
CA LYS A 91 -0.51 -7.29 20.86
C LYS A 91 -1.34 -8.25 20.01
N GLU A 92 -1.36 -9.52 20.42
CA GLU A 92 -2.16 -10.54 19.76
C GLU A 92 -3.63 -10.16 19.90
N GLY A 93 -4.16 -9.68 18.78
CA GLY A 93 -5.58 -9.41 18.63
C GLY A 93 -6.42 -10.68 18.77
N THR A 94 -7.74 -10.54 18.71
CA THR A 94 -8.62 -11.72 18.66
C THR A 94 -8.43 -12.43 17.32
N GLN A 95 -8.04 -13.70 17.34
CA GLN A 95 -7.78 -14.51 16.15
C GLN A 95 -8.93 -15.48 15.88
N VAL A 96 -9.25 -15.65 14.59
CA VAL A 96 -10.20 -16.64 14.08
C VAL A 96 -9.58 -17.33 12.89
N GLU A 97 -9.52 -18.66 12.93
CA GLU A 97 -9.05 -19.45 11.78
C GLU A 97 -10.17 -19.58 10.74
N MET A 98 -9.83 -19.35 9.47
CA MET A 98 -10.73 -19.44 8.32
C MET A 98 -10.13 -20.36 7.25
N ASP A 99 -10.93 -20.70 6.24
CA ASP A 99 -10.45 -21.53 5.13
C ASP A 99 -9.30 -20.87 4.35
N LEU A 100 -9.32 -19.54 4.20
CA LEU A 100 -8.31 -18.76 3.48
C LEU A 100 -7.07 -18.40 4.33
N GLY A 101 -7.12 -18.63 5.65
CA GLY A 101 -6.05 -18.31 6.58
C GLY A 101 -6.54 -17.72 7.90
N THR A 102 -5.66 -17.04 8.63
CA THR A 102 -5.94 -16.57 10.00
C THR A 102 -6.35 -15.11 10.00
N LEU A 103 -7.57 -14.82 10.43
CA LEU A 103 -8.10 -13.47 10.60
C LEU A 103 -7.80 -12.95 12.01
N THR A 104 -7.16 -11.80 12.12
CA THR A 104 -6.82 -11.14 13.38
C THR A 104 -7.50 -9.78 13.49
N TYR A 105 -8.19 -9.53 14.61
CA TYR A 105 -8.74 -8.22 14.97
C TYR A 105 -7.80 -7.48 15.92
N LEU A 106 -7.23 -6.35 15.47
CA LEU A 106 -6.17 -5.59 16.16
C LEU A 106 -6.70 -4.30 16.82
N SER A 107 -7.93 -4.31 17.34
CA SER A 107 -8.64 -3.14 17.89
C SER A 107 -8.92 -2.01 16.89
N GLU A 108 -9.80 -1.08 17.25
CA GLU A 108 -10.19 0.11 16.46
C GLU A 108 -10.60 -0.19 15.00
N GLY A 109 -11.25 -1.33 14.76
CA GLY A 109 -11.69 -1.71 13.42
C GLY A 109 -10.59 -2.19 12.48
N ARG A 110 -9.36 -2.43 12.98
CA ARG A 110 -8.26 -3.01 12.19
C ARG A 110 -8.39 -4.51 12.11
N TRP A 111 -8.53 -5.02 10.89
CA TRP A 111 -8.56 -6.44 10.57
C TRP A 111 -7.39 -6.79 9.66
N PHE A 112 -6.74 -7.90 9.97
CA PHE A 112 -5.63 -8.44 9.20
C PHE A 112 -5.88 -9.92 8.92
N LEU A 113 -6.05 -10.29 7.67
CA LEU A 113 -6.17 -11.68 7.24
C LEU A 113 -4.82 -12.15 6.70
N ALA A 114 -4.10 -12.95 7.47
CA ALA A 114 -2.92 -13.65 7.00
C ALA A 114 -3.37 -14.79 6.07
N LEU A 115 -2.99 -14.74 4.79
CA LEU A 115 -3.37 -15.78 3.84
C LEU A 115 -2.55 -17.05 4.12
N ARG A 116 -3.20 -18.20 4.10
CA ARG A 116 -2.54 -19.50 4.27
C ARG A 116 -1.56 -19.77 3.13
N GLU A 117 -1.97 -19.43 1.92
CA GLU A 117 -1.17 -19.52 0.71
C GLU A 117 -1.14 -18.14 0.03
N PRO A 118 0.04 -17.64 -0.38
CA PRO A 118 0.13 -16.37 -1.07
C PRO A 118 -0.59 -16.41 -2.42
N ILE A 119 -1.25 -15.32 -2.79
CA ILE A 119 -1.81 -15.14 -4.12
C ILE A 119 -0.75 -14.48 -4.98
N THR A 120 -0.35 -15.12 -6.07
CA THR A 120 0.61 -14.52 -7.01
C THR A 120 -0.08 -13.89 -8.21
N ALA A 121 0.49 -12.80 -8.70
CA ALA A 121 0.00 -12.10 -9.88
C ALA A 121 1.16 -11.48 -10.66
N ASP A 122 1.11 -11.62 -11.98
CA ASP A 122 2.01 -10.90 -12.89
C ASP A 122 1.75 -9.40 -12.80
N THR A 123 2.81 -8.62 -12.62
CA THR A 123 2.78 -7.16 -12.60
C THR A 123 3.76 -6.61 -13.62
N THR A 124 3.57 -5.34 -13.99
CA THR A 124 4.53 -4.59 -14.80
C THR A 124 4.91 -3.32 -14.06
N PHE A 125 6.21 -3.11 -13.86
CA PHE A 125 6.70 -1.86 -13.28
C PHE A 125 6.46 -0.70 -14.25
N SER A 126 5.79 0.33 -13.75
CA SER A 126 5.53 1.58 -14.46
C SER A 126 5.97 2.77 -13.61
N SER A 127 6.10 3.93 -14.23
CA SER A 127 6.28 5.20 -13.54
C SER A 127 5.13 6.13 -13.91
N PHE A 128 4.78 7.02 -12.98
CA PHE A 128 3.87 8.11 -13.21
C PHE A 128 4.63 9.42 -13.00
N SER A 129 4.53 10.33 -13.95
CA SER A 129 4.93 11.72 -13.79
C SER A 129 3.75 12.55 -14.28
N ASP A 130 3.30 13.50 -13.46
CA ASP A 130 2.47 14.56 -14.01
C ASP A 130 3.35 15.32 -15.01
N ASP A 131 2.97 15.31 -16.28
CA ASP A 131 3.51 16.23 -17.26
C ASP A 131 3.13 17.64 -16.79
N LYS A 132 3.96 18.26 -15.95
CA LYS A 132 3.88 19.68 -15.71
C LYS A 132 4.37 20.31 -17.01
N PRO A 133 3.52 21.01 -17.80
CA PRO A 133 4.00 21.65 -19.01
C PRO A 133 5.11 22.60 -18.61
N THR A 134 6.32 22.33 -19.09
CA THR A 134 7.45 23.26 -19.02
C THR A 134 6.93 24.57 -19.61
N SER A 135 6.75 25.57 -18.76
CA SER A 135 6.26 26.87 -19.20
C SER A 135 7.35 27.57 -20.01
N GLU A 136 7.43 27.26 -21.30
CA GLU A 136 7.93 28.20 -22.28
C GLU A 136 6.74 29.01 -22.83
N GLN A 137 6.96 30.31 -22.93
CA GLN A 137 5.95 31.36 -23.09
C GLN A 137 5.07 31.17 -24.34
N GLY A 138 3.75 31.37 -24.17
CA GLY A 138 2.83 31.55 -25.30
C GLY A 138 1.37 31.70 -24.89
N LYS A 139 0.88 32.94 -24.77
CA LYS A 139 -0.54 33.32 -24.63
C LYS A 139 -1.45 32.56 -25.62
N LYS A 140 -2.55 31.96 -25.13
CA LYS A 140 -3.94 32.24 -25.56
C LYS A 140 -5.00 31.46 -24.77
N ASP A 141 -6.06 32.18 -24.44
CA ASP A 141 -7.31 31.75 -23.77
C ASP A 141 -7.99 30.52 -24.39
N GLY A 142 -8.68 29.73 -23.56
CA GLY A 142 -9.62 28.71 -24.02
C GLY A 142 -10.18 27.76 -22.95
N GLU A 143 -11.23 28.21 -22.26
CA GLU A 143 -12.37 27.45 -21.68
C GLU A 143 -12.20 25.97 -21.26
N LYS A 144 -12.24 25.70 -19.94
CA LYS A 144 -12.26 24.33 -19.36
C LYS A 144 -13.63 23.66 -19.47
N LYS A 145 -13.79 22.68 -20.37
CA LYS A 145 -14.88 21.68 -20.28
C LYS A 145 -14.42 20.44 -19.50
N LYS A 146 -15.03 20.20 -18.33
CA LYS A 146 -14.89 18.96 -17.55
C LYS A 146 -15.47 17.79 -18.36
N LYS A 147 -14.66 16.80 -18.72
CA LYS A 147 -15.14 15.53 -19.27
C LYS A 147 -15.51 14.60 -18.10
N LYS A 148 -16.80 14.28 -17.97
CA LYS A 148 -17.29 13.22 -17.08
C LYS A 148 -16.95 11.87 -17.72
N CYS A 149 -16.18 11.03 -17.03
CA CYS A 149 -16.03 9.63 -17.40
C CYS A 149 -17.31 8.89 -16.97
N THR A 150 -17.96 8.20 -17.91
CA THR A 150 -19.07 7.28 -17.62
C THR A 150 -18.57 5.91 -18.03
N ILE A 151 -18.63 4.95 -17.11
CA ILE A 151 -18.33 3.54 -17.37
C ILE A 151 -19.65 2.91 -17.85
N LEU A 152 -19.60 2.25 -19.00
CA LEU A 152 -20.63 1.33 -19.49
C LEU A 152 -20.35 -0.07 -18.95
#